data_AF-A0A550GVQ7-F1
#
_entry.id   AF-A0A550GVQ7-F1
#
_cell.length_a   1.000
_cell.length_b   1.000
_cell.length_c   1.000
_cell.angle_alpha   90.00
_cell.angle_beta   90.00
_cell.angle_gamma   90.00
#
_symmetry.space_group_name_H-M   'P 1'
#
loop_
_entity.id
_entity.type
_entity.pdbx_description
1 polymer ?
#
loop_
_entity_poly.entity_id
_entity_poly.type
_entity_poly.pdbx_seq_one_letter_code
_entity_poly.pdbx_strand_id
1 'polypeptide(L)'
;MSEKEQKEITPDKRIVVCVSGLAGTGKSTLAKKIAKKYNLKYYSGGDALKALASEKGYNSKPQGWWESSEGLDFLAKREQDLTFDELVDKKLIEYAQNGNV
;
A
#
# COMPACT_ATOMS: atom_id res chain seq x y z
N MET A 1 35.36 15.88 -2.47
CA MET A 1 34.35 15.28 -1.58
C MET A 1 33.02 15.31 -2.31
N SER A 2 32.35 14.16 -2.29
CA SER A 2 31.49 13.58 -3.33
C SER A 2 30.40 14.46 -3.93
N GLU A 3 30.40 14.43 -5.26
CA GLU A 3 29.30 14.75 -6.16
C GLU A 3 28.03 14.01 -5.71
N LYS A 4 26.94 14.75 -5.58
CA LYS A 4 25.61 14.18 -5.41
C LYS A 4 25.26 13.46 -6.71
N GLU A 5 25.21 12.12 -6.69
CA GLU A 5 24.68 11.31 -7.78
C GLU A 5 23.26 11.80 -8.14
N GLN A 6 23.16 12.57 -9.21
CA GLN A 6 21.90 12.78 -9.90
C GLN A 6 21.52 11.45 -10.54
N LYS A 7 20.64 10.69 -9.89
CA LYS A 7 20.09 9.46 -10.46
C LYS A 7 19.40 9.81 -11.79
N GLU A 8 20.01 9.40 -12.91
CA GLU A 8 19.40 9.47 -14.24
C GLU A 8 17.98 8.87 -14.20
N ILE A 9 17.02 9.69 -14.63
CA ILE A 9 15.61 9.30 -14.77
C ILE A 9 15.48 8.70 -16.17
N THR A 10 15.61 7.38 -16.27
CA THR A 10 15.27 6.66 -17.51
C THR A 10 13.74 6.64 -17.68
N PRO A 11 13.22 6.63 -18.92
CA PRO A 11 11.77 6.64 -19.20
C PRO A 11 10.99 5.51 -18.50
N ASP A 12 11.63 4.36 -18.27
CA ASP A 12 11.07 3.21 -17.54
C ASP A 12 10.71 3.49 -16.08
N LYS A 13 11.21 4.58 -15.48
CA LYS A 13 10.93 4.96 -14.07
C LYS A 13 9.62 5.74 -13.86
N ARG A 14 8.78 5.94 -14.88
CA ARG A 14 7.57 6.81 -14.74
C ARG A 14 6.22 6.10 -14.68
N ILE A 15 6.19 4.78 -14.82
CA ILE A 15 4.90 4.06 -14.83
C ILE A 15 4.40 3.90 -13.40
N VAL A 16 3.23 4.48 -13.14
CA VAL A 16 2.45 4.32 -11.91
C VAL A 16 1.03 3.94 -12.29
N VAL A 17 0.55 2.79 -11.83
CA VAL A 17 -0.81 2.31 -12.09
C VAL A 17 -1.62 2.31 -10.79
N CYS A 18 -2.54 3.26 -10.65
CA CYS A 18 -3.50 3.26 -9.54
C CYS A 18 -4.75 2.45 -9.90
N VAL A 19 -5.08 1.45 -9.07
CA VAL A 19 -6.28 0.62 -9.23
C VAL A 19 -7.24 0.88 -8.05
N SER A 20 -8.33 1.59 -8.32
CA SER A 20 -9.33 2.00 -7.32
C SER A 20 -10.70 1.31 -7.52
N GLY A 21 -11.61 1.47 -6.55
CA GLY A 21 -12.94 0.85 -6.54
C GLY A 21 -13.37 0.31 -5.16
N LEU A 22 -14.65 -0.08 -5.04
CA LEU A 22 -15.26 -0.53 -3.78
C LEU A 22 -14.63 -1.83 -3.22
N ALA A 23 -14.80 -2.10 -1.93
CA ALA A 23 -14.38 -3.35 -1.32
C ALA A 23 -15.01 -4.56 -2.04
N GLY A 24 -14.26 -5.66 -2.17
CA GLY A 24 -14.75 -6.88 -2.83
C GLY A 24 -14.78 -6.89 -4.36
N THR A 25 -14.55 -5.76 -5.05
CA THR A 25 -14.61 -5.70 -6.54
C THR A 25 -13.44 -6.36 -7.29
N GLY A 26 -12.47 -6.94 -6.57
CA GLY A 26 -11.35 -7.65 -7.18
C GLY A 26 -10.12 -6.80 -7.55
N LYS A 27 -10.02 -5.56 -7.05
CA LYS A 27 -8.87 -4.66 -7.29
C LYS A 27 -7.51 -5.33 -7.08
N SER A 28 -7.31 -5.93 -5.91
CA SER A 28 -6.04 -6.58 -5.56
C SER A 28 -5.74 -7.76 -6.48
N THR A 29 -6.77 -8.48 -6.92
CA THR A 29 -6.64 -9.58 -7.90
C THR A 29 -6.17 -9.05 -9.25
N LEU A 30 -6.79 -7.96 -9.74
CA LEU A 30 -6.40 -7.33 -11.01
C LEU A 30 -5.00 -6.72 -10.93
N ALA A 31 -4.72 -5.93 -9.89
CA ALA A 31 -3.44 -5.25 -9.69
C ALA A 31 -2.27 -6.24 -9.63
N LYS A 32 -2.41 -7.37 -8.92
CA LYS A 32 -1.39 -8.43 -8.91
C LYS A 32 -1.15 -9.04 -10.29
N LYS A 33 -2.20 -9.22 -11.10
CA LYS A 33 -2.08 -9.72 -12.48
C LYS A 33 -1.38 -8.71 -13.40
N ILE A 34 -1.70 -7.42 -13.27
CA ILE A 34 -1.04 -6.33 -14.00
C ILE A 34 0.44 -6.28 -13.64
N ALA A 35 0.76 -6.23 -12.34
CA ALA A 35 2.12 -6.18 -11.84
C ALA A 35 2.97 -7.35 -12.35
N LYS A 36 2.44 -8.58 -12.26
CA LYS A 36 3.10 -9.78 -12.80
C LYS A 36 3.31 -9.72 -14.32
N LYS A 37 2.31 -9.27 -15.08
CA LYS A 37 2.36 -9.25 -16.55
C LYS A 37 3.38 -8.23 -17.08
N TYR A 38 3.51 -7.09 -16.42
CA TYR A 38 4.34 -5.96 -16.85
C TYR A 38 5.60 -5.77 -16.00
N ASN A 39 5.91 -6.70 -15.10
CA ASN A 39 7.05 -6.64 -14.19
C ASN A 39 7.09 -5.34 -13.33
N LEU A 40 5.92 -4.89 -12.90
CA LEU A 40 5.77 -3.76 -11.98
C LEU A 40 5.80 -4.25 -10.54
N LYS A 41 6.16 -3.37 -9.62
CA LYS A 41 5.97 -3.61 -8.18
C LYS A 41 4.48 -3.59 -7.85
N TYR A 42 4.11 -4.18 -6.72
CA TYR A 42 2.73 -4.18 -6.24
C TYR A 42 2.70 -3.76 -4.78
N TYR A 43 1.86 -2.77 -4.48
CA TYR A 43 1.51 -2.37 -3.13
C TYR A 43 0.00 -2.23 -3.02
N SER A 44 -0.55 -2.41 -1.82
CA SER A 44 -1.96 -2.20 -1.55
C SER A 44 -2.15 -1.39 -0.29
N GLY A 45 -3.21 -0.57 -0.28
CA GLY A 45 -3.60 0.17 0.93
C GLY A 45 -3.91 -0.76 2.10
N GLY A 46 -4.46 -1.95 1.84
CA GLY A 46 -4.69 -2.96 2.88
C GLY A 46 -3.39 -3.47 3.51
N ASP A 47 -2.36 -3.76 2.72
CA ASP A 47 -1.06 -4.20 3.25
C ASP A 47 -0.34 -3.07 4.00
N ALA A 48 -0.43 -1.84 3.49
CA ALA A 48 0.10 -0.65 4.17
C ALA A 48 -0.61 -0.41 5.53
N LEU A 49 -1.93 -0.57 5.56
CA LEU A 49 -2.73 -0.43 6.78
C LEU A 49 -2.42 -1.54 7.79
N LYS A 50 -2.24 -2.79 7.34
CA LYS A 50 -1.77 -3.89 8.22
C LYS A 50 -0.39 -3.59 8.80
N ALA A 51 0.54 -3.08 8.00
CA ALA A 51 1.86 -2.71 8.50
C ALA A 51 1.76 -1.64 9.60
N LEU A 52 0.93 -0.61 9.40
CA LEU A 52 0.66 0.42 10.41
C LEU A 52 0.01 -0.16 11.68
N ALA A 53 -0.92 -1.12 11.54
CA ALA A 53 -1.50 -1.83 12.67
C ALA A 53 -0.43 -2.61 13.45
N SER A 54 0.47 -3.32 12.75
CA SER A 54 1.61 -4.01 13.39
C SER A 54 2.51 -3.05 14.16
N GLU A 55 2.82 -1.88 13.59
CA GLU A 55 3.62 -0.83 14.25
C GLU A 55 2.94 -0.29 15.52
N LYS A 56 1.60 -0.27 15.56
CA LYS A 56 0.81 0.12 16.73
C LYS A 56 0.53 -1.02 17.73
N GLY A 57 1.13 -2.20 17.53
CA GLY A 57 1.08 -3.32 18.47
C GLY A 57 0.01 -4.38 18.20
N TYR A 58 -0.70 -4.31 17.07
CA TYR A 58 -1.69 -5.33 16.68
C TYR A 58 -1.01 -6.53 16.00
N ASN A 59 -1.57 -7.73 16.17
CA ASN A 59 -1.06 -8.92 15.46
C ASN A 59 -1.67 -9.05 14.05
N SER A 60 -1.36 -8.11 13.16
CA SER A 60 -2.04 -7.97 11.85
C SER A 60 -1.54 -8.86 10.70
N LYS A 61 -0.56 -9.73 10.97
CA LYS A 61 0.07 -10.63 9.98
C LYS A 61 -0.77 -11.85 9.55
N PRO A 62 -1.58 -12.48 10.41
CA PRO A 62 -2.33 -13.69 10.05
C PRO A 62 -3.26 -13.49 8.84
N GLN A 63 -3.46 -14.57 8.09
CA GLN A 63 -4.53 -14.63 7.10
C GLN A 63 -5.89 -14.57 7.81
N GLY A 64 -6.84 -13.83 7.24
CA GLY A 64 -8.15 -13.63 7.88
C GLY A 64 -8.14 -12.61 9.03
N TRP A 65 -7.06 -11.83 9.19
CA TRP A 65 -6.97 -10.87 10.30
C TRP A 65 -8.08 -9.80 10.26
N TRP A 66 -8.53 -9.37 9.08
CA TRP A 66 -9.59 -8.36 8.96
C TRP A 66 -10.91 -8.83 9.56
N GLU A 67 -11.16 -10.13 9.50
CA GLU A 67 -12.36 -10.81 9.98
C GLU A 67 -12.23 -11.24 11.46
N SER A 68 -11.04 -11.10 12.05
CA SER A 68 -10.81 -11.40 13.47
C SER A 68 -11.39 -10.31 14.37
N SER A 69 -11.67 -10.64 15.63
CA SER A 69 -12.12 -9.66 16.63
C SER A 69 -11.16 -8.48 16.77
N GLU A 70 -9.84 -8.74 16.78
CA GLU A 70 -8.82 -7.70 16.83
C GLU A 70 -8.85 -6.79 15.58
N GLY A 71 -9.07 -7.37 14.40
CA GLY A 71 -9.19 -6.62 13.14
C GLY A 71 -10.45 -5.75 13.10
N LEU A 72 -11.58 -6.27 13.58
CA LEU A 72 -12.83 -5.51 13.68
C LEU A 72 -12.70 -4.34 14.66
N ASP A 73 -12.08 -4.56 15.82
CA ASP A 73 -11.80 -3.50 16.79
C ASP A 73 -10.86 -2.43 16.23
N PHE A 74 -9.85 -2.83 15.46
CA PHE A 74 -8.97 -1.92 14.75
C PHE A 74 -9.73 -1.06 13.72
N LEU A 75 -10.62 -1.68 12.94
CA LEU A 75 -11.43 -0.96 11.95
C LEU A 75 -12.38 0.05 12.61
N ALA A 76 -13.01 -0.31 13.73
CA ALA A 76 -13.86 0.60 14.50
C ALA A 76 -13.07 1.82 15.03
N LYS A 77 -11.81 1.62 15.45
CA LYS A 77 -10.93 2.74 15.85
C LYS A 77 -10.53 3.60 14.66
N ARG A 78 -10.19 2.99 13.52
CA ARG A 78 -9.86 3.72 12.29
C ARG A 78 -10.99 4.63 11.84
N GLU A 79 -12.25 4.19 11.98
CA GLU A 79 -13.40 5.02 11.61
C GLU A 79 -13.50 6.33 12.42
N GLN A 80 -12.93 6.36 13.62
CA GLN A 80 -12.91 7.53 14.50
C GLN A 80 -11.64 8.39 14.36
N ASP A 81 -10.60 7.88 13.70
CA ASP A 81 -9.27 8.51 13.63
C ASP A 81 -8.77 8.57 12.19
N LEU A 82 -8.86 9.75 11.58
CA LEU A 82 -8.44 9.99 10.20
C LEU A 82 -6.92 9.84 9.98
N THR A 83 -6.12 9.84 11.05
CA THR A 83 -4.65 9.75 10.92
C THR A 83 -4.20 8.44 10.31
N PHE A 84 -4.98 7.35 10.46
CA PHE A 84 -4.67 6.06 9.85
C PHE A 84 -4.67 6.16 8.32
N ASP A 85 -5.70 6.77 7.74
CA ASP A 85 -5.83 6.92 6.30
C ASP A 85 -4.77 7.90 5.75
N GLU A 86 -4.52 9.02 6.44
CA GLU A 86 -3.47 9.96 6.05
C GLU A 86 -2.07 9.31 6.00
N LEU A 87 -1.75 8.46 6.98
CA LEU A 87 -0.46 7.77 7.03
C LEU A 87 -0.35 6.71 5.92
N VAL A 88 -1.42 5.98 5.64
CA VAL A 88 -1.46 5.02 4.52
C VAL A 88 -1.29 5.74 3.19
N ASP A 89 -2.01 6.84 2.97
CA ASP A 89 -1.93 7.62 1.72
C ASP A 89 -0.53 8.18 1.49
N LYS A 90 0.11 8.75 2.53
CA LYS A 90 1.51 9.21 2.47
C LYS A 90 2.45 8.08 2.03
N LYS A 91 2.29 6.88 2.59
CA LYS A 91 3.12 5.71 2.26
C LYS A 91 2.89 5.23 0.82
N LEU A 92 1.64 5.24 0.35
CA LEU A 92 1.31 4.86 -1.03
C LEU A 92 1.85 5.89 -2.04
N ILE A 93 1.81 7.19 -1.71
CA ILE A 93 2.42 8.25 -2.53
C ILE A 93 3.94 8.07 -2.62
N GLU A 94 4.60 7.73 -1.51
CA GLU A 94 6.04 7.43 -1.51
C GLU A 94 6.37 6.24 -2.44
N TYR A 95 5.58 5.17 -2.42
CA TYR A 95 5.74 4.06 -3.36
C TYR A 95 5.54 4.50 -4.81
N ALA A 96 4.52 5.32 -5.08
CA ALA A 96 4.25 5.86 -6.41
C ALA A 96 5.40 6.73 -6.94
N GLN A 97 6.02 7.56 -6.09
CA GLN A 97 7.15 8.42 -6.47
C GLN A 97 8.40 7.63 -6.93
N ASN A 98 8.54 6.39 -6.47
CA ASN A 98 9.63 5.50 -6.92
C ASN A 98 9.41 4.93 -8.34
N GLY A 99 8.18 5.01 -8.86
CA GLY A 99 7.80 4.48 -10.17
C GLY A 99 7.94 2.96 -10.31
N ASN A 100 7.62 2.46 -11.51
CA ASN A 100 7.60 1.02 -11.84
C ASN A 100 6.70 0.24 -10.88
N VAL A 101 5.46 0.72 -10.69
CA VAL A 101 4.52 0.30 -9.63
C VAL A 101 3.06 0.38 -10.06
#